data_AF-D0LC16-F1
#
_entry.id   AF-D0LC16-F1
#
_cell.length_a   1.000
_cell.length_b   1.000
_cell.length_c   1.000
_cell.angle_alpha   90.00
_cell.angle_beta   90.00
_cell.angle_gamma   90.00
#
_symmetry.space_group_name_H-M   'P 1'
#
loop_
_entity.id
_entity.type
_entity.pdbx_description
1 polymer ?
#
loop_
_entity_poly.entity_id
_entity_poly.type
_entity_poly.pdbx_seq_one_letter_code
_entity_poly.pdbx_strand_id
1 'polypeptide(L)' 'MTVTRLYVMPVIRALVFFAGCALLVMVAMMLPSFRDWAATWGAPTTAAGFSIAAVVDALAFWFGADGVLANLIGNR' A
#
# COMPACT_ATOMS: atom_id res chain seq x y z
N MET A 1 -13.59 27.49 -9.15
CA MET A 1 -13.40 26.02 -9.23
C MET A 1 -12.17 25.54 -8.45
N THR A 2 -11.85 26.16 -7.31
CA THR A 2 -10.56 25.94 -6.62
C THR A 2 -10.70 25.08 -5.35
N VAL A 3 -11.90 25.08 -4.75
CA VAL A 3 -12.18 24.36 -3.49
C VAL A 3 -12.17 22.84 -3.68
N THR A 4 -12.62 22.34 -4.84
CA THR A 4 -12.66 20.90 -5.12
C THR A 4 -11.26 20.28 -5.21
N ARG A 5 -10.25 21.00 -5.75
CA ARG A 5 -8.86 20.50 -5.82
C ARG A 5 -8.20 20.38 -4.44
N LEU A 6 -8.53 21.28 -3.52
CA LEU A 6 -7.95 21.33 -2.17
C LEU A 6 -8.39 20.14 -1.29
N TYR A 7 -9.62 19.65 -1.45
CA TYR A 7 -10.11 18.46 -0.72
C TYR A 7 -9.80 17.13 -1.41
N VAL A 8 -9.57 17.13 -2.72
CA VAL A 8 -9.27 15.91 -3.47
C VAL A 8 -7.91 15.32 -3.07
N MET A 9 -6.88 16.14 -2.86
CA MET A 9 -5.56 15.69 -2.41
C MET A 9 -5.54 14.96 -1.05
N PRO A 10 -6.14 15.49 0.03
CA PRO A 10 -6.18 14.78 1.32
C PRO A 10 -7.03 13.52 1.27
N VAL A 11 -8.16 13.52 0.53
CA VAL A 11 -9.00 12.33 0.36
C VAL A 11 -8.27 11.24 -0.43
N ILE A 12 -7.58 11.59 -1.52
CA ILE A 12 -6.77 10.63 -2.28
C ILE A 12 -5.68 10.02 -1.40
N ARG A 13 -5.00 10.83 -0.58
CA ARG A 13 -3.94 10.34 0.33
C ARG A 13 -4.49 9.37 1.38
N ALA A 14 -5.65 9.66 1.97
CA ALA A 14 -6.32 8.73 2.86
C ALA A 14 -6.73 7.43 2.17
N LEU A 15 -7.27 7.50 0.94
CA LEU A 15 -7.61 6.32 0.15
C LEU A 15 -6.37 5.46 -0.17
N VAL A 16 -5.24 6.09 -0.51
CA VAL A 16 -3.96 5.42 -0.75
C VAL A 16 -3.45 4.71 0.51
N PHE A 17 -3.62 5.33 1.69
CA PHE A 17 -3.29 4.70 2.97
C PHE A 17 -4.12 3.43 3.22
N PHE A 18 -5.45 3.52 3.10
CA PHE A 18 -6.33 2.37 3.32
C PHE A 18 -6.13 1.28 2.25
N ALA A 19 -5.86 1.67 1.00
CA ALA A 19 -5.52 0.72 -0.06
C ALA A 19 -4.21 -0.02 0.25
N GLY A 20 -3.16 0.68 0.72
CA GLY A 20 -1.91 0.07 1.17
C GLY A 20 -2.13 -0.91 2.33
N CYS A 21 -2.95 -0.56 3.33
CA CYS A 21 -3.33 -1.48 4.41
C CYS A 21 -4.05 -2.73 3.89
N ALA A 22 -5.03 -2.56 2.99
CA ALA A 22 -5.77 -3.69 2.43
C ALA A 22 -4.86 -4.62 1.61
N LEU A 23 -3.92 -4.05 0.85
CA LEU A 23 -2.94 -4.81 0.08
C LEU A 23 -1.98 -5.58 0.98
N LEU A 24 -1.45 -4.98 2.05
CA LEU A 24 -0.62 -5.68 3.03
C LEU A 24 -1.35 -6.88 3.67
N VAL A 25 -2.63 -6.70 4.03
CA VAL A 25 -3.46 -7.78 4.58
C VAL A 25 -3.70 -8.86 3.53
N MET A 26 -3.93 -8.47 2.27
CA MET A 26 -4.11 -9.42 1.17
C MET A 26 -2.85 -10.24 0.90
N VAL A 27 -1.68 -9.60 0.87
CA VAL A 27 -0.37 -10.27 0.74
C VAL A 27 -0.18 -11.24 1.92
N ALA A 28 -0.50 -10.82 3.15
CA ALA A 28 -0.43 -11.68 4.32
C ALA A 28 -1.36 -12.90 4.23
N MET A 29 -2.58 -12.74 3.71
CA MET A 29 -3.50 -13.85 3.45
C MET A 29 -3.02 -14.78 2.33
N MET A 30 -2.13 -14.30 1.45
CA MET A 30 -1.59 -15.06 0.33
C MET A 30 -0.31 -15.84 0.69
N LEU A 31 0.31 -15.58 1.85
CA LEU A 31 1.47 -16.34 2.36
C LEU A 31 1.26 -17.87 2.41
N PRO A 32 0.10 -18.40 2.83
CA PRO A 32 -0.14 -19.86 2.80
C PRO A 32 0.00 -20.47 1.41
N SER A 33 -0.39 -19.71 0.37
CA SER A 33 -0.26 -20.13 -1.04
C SER A 33 1.15 -19.97 -1.60
N PHE A 34 2.08 -19.37 -0.84
CA PHE A 34 3.47 -19.18 -1.26
C PHE A 34 4.14 -20.48 -1.69
N ARG A 35 3.85 -21.59 -1.01
CA ARG A 35 4.45 -22.89 -1.31
C ARG A 35 4.01 -23.43 -2.68
N ASP A 36 2.76 -23.23 -3.05
CA ASP A 36 2.21 -23.66 -4.35
C ASP A 36 2.75 -22.79 -5.49
N TRP A 37 2.86 -21.48 -5.24
CA TRP A 37 3.49 -20.54 -6.17
C TRP A 37 4.98 -20.83 -6.35
N ALA A 38 5.71 -21.10 -5.26
CA ALA A 38 7.13 -21.46 -5.30
C ALA A 38 7.39 -22.78 -6.04
N ALA A 39 6.46 -23.73 -6.00
CA ALA A 39 6.53 -24.96 -6.79
C ALA A 39 6.35 -24.72 -8.29
N THR A 40 5.56 -23.70 -8.67
CA THR A 40 5.25 -23.38 -10.07
C THR A 40 6.31 -22.49 -10.71
N TRP A 41 6.75 -21.45 -10.02
CA TRP A 41 7.62 -20.40 -10.57
C TRP A 41 9.06 -20.46 -10.05
N GLY A 42 9.32 -21.28 -9.03
CA GLY A 42 10.56 -21.33 -8.28
C GLY A 42 10.50 -20.49 -6.99
N ALA A 43 11.20 -20.94 -5.96
CA ALA A 43 11.31 -20.24 -4.68
C ALA A 43 11.90 -18.81 -4.79
N PRO A 44 13.00 -18.54 -5.53
CA PRO A 44 13.61 -17.20 -5.52
C PRO A 44 12.75 -16.15 -6.24
N THR A 45 12.07 -16.53 -7.33
CA THR A 45 11.18 -15.64 -8.09
C THR A 45 9.92 -15.32 -7.29
N THR A 46 9.36 -16.31 -6.58
CA THR A 46 8.17 -16.12 -5.73
C THR A 46 8.51 -15.25 -4.52
N ALA A 47 9.65 -15.50 -3.87
CA ALA A 47 10.15 -14.65 -2.79
C ALA A 47 10.35 -13.19 -3.25
N ALA A 48 10.96 -12.98 -4.42
CA ALA A 48 11.15 -11.65 -4.98
C ALA A 48 9.81 -10.95 -5.26
N GLY A 49 8.83 -11.65 -5.86
CA GLY A 49 7.51 -11.09 -6.15
C GLY A 49 6.75 -10.63 -4.90
N PHE A 50 6.69 -11.48 -3.87
CA PHE A 50 6.07 -11.13 -2.59
C PHE A 50 6.80 -9.99 -1.87
N SER A 51 8.14 -9.98 -1.94
CA SER A 51 8.95 -8.91 -1.34
C SER A 51 8.72 -7.57 -2.03
N ILE A 52 8.65 -7.55 -3.37
CA ILE A 52 8.36 -6.34 -4.15
C ILE A 52 6.95 -5.84 -3.84
N ALA A 53 5.96 -6.72 -3.79
CA ALA A 53 4.59 -6.36 -3.42
C ALA A 53 4.55 -5.71 -2.02
N ALA A 54 5.14 -6.36 -1.02
CA ALA A 54 5.21 -5.84 0.34
C ALA A 54 5.91 -4.46 0.42
N VAL A 55 6.98 -4.23 -0.35
CA VAL A 55 7.68 -2.94 -0.40
C VAL A 55 6.81 -1.87 -1.05
N VAL A 56 6.15 -2.17 -2.16
CA VAL A 56 5.24 -1.23 -2.85
C VAL A 56 4.06 -0.88 -1.95
N ASP A 57 3.50 -1.86 -1.26
CA ASP A 57 2.37 -1.67 -0.34
C ASP A 57 2.78 -0.84 0.88
N ALA A 58 3.99 -1.08 1.42
CA ALA A 58 4.56 -0.29 2.51
C ALA A 58 4.84 1.16 2.07
N LEU A 59 5.30 1.37 0.83
CA LEU A 59 5.46 2.71 0.27
C LEU A 59 4.11 3.42 0.11
N ALA A 60 3.10 2.73 -0.43
CA ALA A 60 1.74 3.27 -0.54
C ALA A 60 1.16 3.65 0.82
N PHE A 61 1.35 2.79 1.83
CA PHE A 61 1.00 3.09 3.22
C PHE A 61 1.71 4.36 3.71
N TRP A 62 3.03 4.48 3.56
CA TRP A 62 3.79 5.63 4.05
C TRP A 62 3.44 6.94 3.32
N PHE A 63 3.32 6.92 2.00
CA PHE A 63 2.91 8.10 1.23
C PHE A 63 1.49 8.56 1.56
N GLY A 64 0.58 7.62 1.85
CA GLY A 64 -0.75 7.92 2.34
C GLY A 64 -0.73 8.49 3.77
N ALA A 65 0.09 7.90 4.65
CA ALA A 65 0.25 8.30 6.04
C ALA A 65 0.80 9.72 6.17
N ASP A 66 1.84 10.10 5.43
CA ASP A 66 2.36 11.47 5.39
C ASP A 66 1.27 12.47 5.00
N GLY A 67 0.39 12.07 4.09
CA GLY A 67 -0.75 12.86 3.67
C GLY A 67 -1.80 13.05 4.75
N VAL A 68 -2.14 12.00 5.49
CA VAL A 68 -3.09 12.06 6.61
C VAL A 68 -2.48 12.83 7.78
N LEU A 69 -1.20 12.58 8.09
CA LEU A 69 -0.48 13.20 9.19
C LEU A 69 -0.29 14.71 8.98
N ALA A 70 0.01 15.14 7.74
CA ALA A 70 0.08 16.56 7.40
C ALA A 70 -1.26 17.30 7.62
N ASN A 71 -2.39 16.63 7.37
CA ASN A 71 -3.72 17.18 7.65
C ASN A 71 -4.06 17.20 9.15
N LEU A 72 -3.59 16.21 9.91
CA LEU A 72 -3.82 16.10 11.35
C LEU A 72 -2.96 17.08 12.17
N ILE A 73 -1.70 17.31 11.76
CA ILE A 73 -0.77 18.22 12.44
C ILE A 73 -1.10 19.70 12.14
N GLY A 74 -2.05 19.98 11.24
CA GLY A 74 -2.52 21.33 10.96
C GLY A 74 -1.61 22.13 10.03
N ASN A 75 -0.68 21.46 9.33
CA ASN A 75 0.16 22.09 8.32
C ASN A 75 -0.61 22.16 6.99
N ARG A 76 -1.54 23.12 6.92
CA ARG A 76 -2.24 23.51 5.69
C ARG A 76 -1.34 24.36 4.80
#